data_AF-A0A800A702-F1
#
_entry.id   AF-A0A800A702-F1
#
_cell.length_a   1.000
_cell.length_b   1.000
_cell.length_c   1.000
_cell.angle_alpha   90.00
_cell.angle_beta   90.00
_cell.angle_gamma   90.00
#
_symmetry.space_group_name_H-M   'P 1'
#
loop_
_entity.id
_entity.type
_entity.pdbx_description
1 polymer ?
#
loop_
_entity_poly.entity_id
_entity_poly.type
_entity_poly.pdbx_seq_one_letter_code
_entity_poly.pdbx_strand_id
1 'polypeptide(L)'
;RLAGSLARRDGERVRVFLIGDAAACAKAGQQVPQGYYNLELMLRSVARRGGEIGVCGTCMDARGITDAELAEGCRRSTLDELTDWTQQAERVLVF
;
A
#
# COMPACT_ATOMS: atom_id res chain seq x y z
N ARG A 1 -8.16 5.57 -1.92
CA ARG A 1 -8.83 6.85 -1.57
C ARG A 1 -9.24 6.88 -0.10
N LEU A 2 -9.98 5.88 0.39
CA LEU A 2 -10.39 5.81 1.79
C LEU A 2 -9.21 5.86 2.78
N ALA A 3 -8.16 5.06 2.55
CA ALA A 3 -6.96 5.06 3.39
C ALA A 3 -6.36 6.47 3.58
N GLY A 4 -6.28 7.26 2.50
CA GLY A 4 -5.79 8.64 2.55
C GLY A 4 -6.74 9.64 3.23
N SER A 5 -8.02 9.30 3.37
CA SER A 5 -9.00 10.06 4.17
C SER A 5 -8.88 9.73 5.66
N LEU A 6 -8.78 8.44 5.98
CA LEU A 6 -8.56 7.94 7.36
C LEU A 6 -7.24 8.48 7.93
N ALA A 7 -6.17 8.48 7.15
CA ALA A 7 -4.85 8.99 7.57
C ALA A 7 -4.83 10.50 7.86
N ARG A 8 -5.93 11.24 7.68
CA ARG A 8 -6.06 12.66 8.07
C ARG A 8 -6.80 12.85 9.39
N ARG A 9 -7.35 11.79 9.96
CA ARG A 9 -8.11 11.85 11.21
C ARG A 9 -7.13 11.67 12.36
N ASP A 10 -7.23 12.56 13.34
CA ASP A 10 -6.37 12.51 14.52
C ASP A 10 -6.62 11.21 15.30
N GLY A 11 -5.54 10.57 15.75
CA GLY A 11 -5.59 9.31 16.49
C GLY A 11 -5.70 8.04 15.63
N GLU A 12 -6.01 8.16 14.33
CA GLU A 12 -6.14 6.99 13.46
C GLU A 12 -4.78 6.47 12.97
N ARG A 13 -4.54 5.17 13.13
CA ARG A 13 -3.37 4.47 12.58
C ARG A 13 -3.79 3.66 11.35
N VAL A 14 -3.27 4.03 10.18
CA VAL A 14 -3.64 3.39 8.91
C VAL A 14 -2.51 2.50 8.42
N ARG A 15 -2.84 1.23 8.15
CA ARG A 15 -1.96 0.29 7.46
C ARG A 15 -2.66 -0.21 6.19
N VAL A 16 -1.92 -0.27 5.10
CA VAL A 16 -2.42 -0.74 3.79
C VAL A 16 -1.57 -1.91 3.36
N PHE A 17 -2.20 -3.03 3.03
CA PHE A 17 -1.51 -4.19 2.49
C PHE A 17 -1.99 -4.48 1.07
N LEU A 18 -1.05 -4.60 0.13
CA LEU A 18 -1.32 -4.89 -1.27
C LEU A 18 -1.03 -6.36 -1.56
N ILE A 19 -2.08 -7.13 -1.86
CA ILE A 19 -2.01 -8.57 -2.12
C ILE A 19 -2.61 -8.90 -3.50
N GLY A 20 -2.21 -10.02 -4.09
CA GLY A 20 -2.65 -10.41 -5.44
C GLY A 20 -2.20 -9.40 -6.49
N ASP A 21 -3.10 -9.04 -7.42
CA ASP A 21 -2.82 -8.07 -8.49
C ASP A 21 -2.51 -6.66 -7.97
N ALA A 22 -3.00 -6.34 -6.77
CA ALA A 22 -2.74 -5.03 -6.15
C ALA A 22 -1.25 -4.78 -5.87
N ALA A 23 -0.40 -5.82 -5.85
CA ALA A 23 1.05 -5.64 -5.72
C ALA A 23 1.62 -4.72 -6.81
N ALA A 24 1.09 -4.79 -8.04
CA ALA A 24 1.51 -3.92 -9.14
C ALA A 24 1.15 -2.44 -8.91
N CYS A 25 0.15 -2.14 -8.07
CA CYS A 25 -0.25 -0.77 -7.75
C CYS A 25 0.83 0.01 -6.99
N ALA A 26 1.80 -0.67 -6.37
CA ALA A 26 2.94 -0.05 -5.70
C ALA A 26 4.16 0.12 -6.62
N LYS A 27 4.09 -0.20 -7.92
CA LYS A 27 5.20 0.02 -8.83
C LYS A 27 5.48 1.53 -8.97
N ALA A 28 6.74 1.93 -8.84
CA ALA A 28 7.20 3.30 -9.04
C ALA A 28 7.21 3.69 -10.53
N GLY A 29 7.18 4.99 -10.78
CA GLY A 29 7.26 5.55 -12.13
C GLY A 29 5.94 5.49 -12.90
N GLN A 30 4.81 5.40 -12.21
CA GLN A 30 3.50 5.34 -12.87
C GLN A 30 3.23 6.61 -13.68
N GLN A 31 3.07 6.44 -14.99
CA GLN A 31 2.60 7.48 -15.91
C GLN A 31 1.13 7.19 -16.25
N VAL A 32 0.27 8.17 -16.02
CA VAL A 32 -1.17 8.04 -16.25
C VAL A 32 -1.68 9.19 -17.13
N PRO A 33 -2.75 8.99 -17.93
CA PRO A 33 -3.37 10.07 -18.68
C PRO A 33 -3.80 11.23 -17.78
N GLN A 34 -3.84 12.44 -18.33
CA GLN A 34 -4.31 13.61 -17.61
C GLN A 34 -5.74 13.40 -17.10
N GLY A 35 -5.98 13.72 -15.82
CA GLY A 35 -7.27 13.54 -15.16
C GLY A 35 -7.52 12.13 -14.61
N TYR A 36 -6.67 11.15 -14.93
CA TYR A 36 -6.73 9.83 -14.31
C TYR A 36 -6.05 9.87 -12.93
N TYR A 37 -6.47 8.97 -12.04
CA TYR A 37 -5.84 8.89 -10.72
C TYR A 37 -4.50 8.15 -10.82
N ASN A 38 -3.53 8.59 -10.03
CA ASN A 38 -2.21 7.97 -9.96
C ASN A 38 -2.07 7.24 -8.61
N LEU A 39 -1.92 5.91 -8.65
CA LEU A 39 -1.90 5.09 -7.44
C LEU A 39 -0.62 5.29 -6.63
N GLU A 40 0.52 5.45 -7.29
CA GLU A 40 1.78 5.81 -6.63
C GLU A 40 1.65 7.10 -5.81
N LEU A 41 1.06 8.16 -6.37
CA LEU A 41 0.83 9.42 -5.62
C LEU A 41 -0.17 9.23 -4.47
N MET A 42 -1.19 8.41 -4.67
CA MET A 42 -2.17 8.11 -3.63
C MET A 42 -1.57 7.31 -2.46
N LEU A 43 -0.72 6.32 -2.74
CA LEU A 43 0.01 5.55 -1.72
C LEU A 43 1.01 6.45 -1.00
N ARG A 44 1.79 7.26 -1.73
CA ARG A 44 2.72 8.22 -1.14
C ARG A 44 2.02 9.20 -0.19
N SER A 45 0.80 9.64 -0.51
CA SER A 45 0.02 10.49 0.39
C SER A 45 -0.38 9.79 1.70
N VAL A 46 -0.52 8.47 1.71
CA VAL A 46 -0.78 7.69 2.94
C VAL A 46 0.52 7.60 3.75
N ALA A 47 1.62 7.23 3.11
CA ALA A 47 2.93 7.12 3.75
C ALA A 47 3.40 8.44 4.40
N ARG A 48 3.22 9.58 3.71
CA ARG A 48 3.57 10.92 4.23
C ARG A 48 2.79 11.33 5.49
N ARG A 49 1.71 10.63 5.82
CA ARG A 49 0.88 10.86 7.02
C ARG A 49 1.18 9.83 8.12
N GLY A 50 2.27 9.08 7.99
CA GLY A 50 2.67 8.05 8.93
C GLY A 50 1.95 6.71 8.74
N GLY A 51 1.20 6.54 7.65
CA GLY A 51 0.62 5.25 7.31
C GLY A 51 1.68 4.25 6.85
N GLU A 52 1.50 2.97 7.16
CA GLU A 52 2.40 1.91 6.74
C GLU A 52 1.84 1.18 5.51
N ILE A 53 2.69 0.85 4.53
CA ILE A 53 2.26 0.21 3.28
C ILE A 53 3.12 -1.03 3.00
N GLY A 54 2.51 -2.19 3.16
CA GLY A 54 3.12 -3.49 2.87
C GLY A 54 2.68 -4.01 1.51
N VAL A 55 3.61 -4.62 0.77
CA VAL A 55 3.35 -5.26 -0.52
C VAL A 55 3.72 -6.73 -0.42
N CYS A 56 2.77 -7.62 -0.70
CA CYS A 56 2.95 -9.06 -0.66
C CYS A 56 4.16 -9.50 -1.51
N GLY A 57 5.21 -10.00 -0.85
CA GLY A 57 6.48 -10.35 -1.52
C GLY A 57 6.32 -11.45 -2.57
N THR A 58 5.57 -12.52 -2.28
CA THR A 58 5.31 -13.59 -3.25
C THR A 58 4.46 -13.11 -4.43
N CYS A 59 3.57 -12.13 -4.20
CA CYS A 59 2.78 -11.50 -5.24
C CYS A 59 3.62 -10.59 -6.14
N MET A 60 4.64 -9.93 -5.57
CA MET A 60 5.66 -9.19 -6.33
C MET A 60 6.50 -10.14 -7.17
N ASP A 61 6.99 -11.24 -6.59
CA ASP A 61 7.81 -12.25 -7.28
C ASP A 61 7.05 -12.83 -8.49
N ALA A 62 5.77 -13.19 -8.30
CA ALA A 62 4.91 -13.68 -9.37
C ALA A 62 4.66 -12.67 -10.49
N ARG A 63 4.89 -11.38 -10.25
CA ARG A 63 4.73 -10.28 -11.22
C ARG A 63 6.06 -9.72 -11.71
N GLY A 64 7.18 -10.31 -11.30
CA GLY A 64 8.51 -9.83 -11.66
C GLY A 64 8.81 -8.41 -11.16
N ILE A 65 8.29 -8.03 -9.98
CA ILE A 65 8.52 -6.71 -9.37
C ILE A 65 9.59 -6.87 -8.29
N THR A 66 10.65 -6.10 -8.39
CA THR A 66 11.71 -6.04 -7.37
C THR A 66 11.45 -4.94 -6.34
N ASP A 67 12.08 -5.06 -5.17
CA ASP A 67 12.00 -4.05 -4.10
C ASP A 67 12.43 -2.66 -4.57
N ALA A 68 13.44 -2.57 -5.45
CA ALA A 68 13.92 -1.31 -6.01
C ALA A 68 12.92 -0.60 -6.93
N GLU A 69 11.90 -1.33 -7.41
CA GLU A 69 10.85 -0.81 -8.26
C GLU A 69 9.59 -0.39 -7.47
N LEU A 70 9.63 -0.45 -6.13
CA LEU A 70 8.52 0.01 -5.30
C LEU A 70 8.51 1.53 -5.16
N ALA A 71 7.30 2.09 -5.16
CA ALA A 71 7.04 3.49 -4.89
C ALA A 71 7.48 3.87 -3.47
N GLU A 72 7.96 5.11 -3.33
CA GLU A 72 8.38 5.67 -2.04
C GLU A 72 7.29 5.47 -0.96
N GLY A 73 7.70 4.92 0.18
CA GLY A 73 6.82 4.60 1.31
C GLY A 73 6.14 3.24 1.24
N CYS A 74 6.28 2.50 0.14
CA CYS A 74 5.87 1.10 0.03
C CYS A 74 7.08 0.19 0.28
N ARG A 75 6.86 -0.97 0.91
CA ARG A 75 7.92 -1.97 1.11
C ARG A 75 7.40 -3.40 0.90
N ARG A 76 8.31 -4.29 0.49
CA ARG A 76 8.06 -5.73 0.49
C ARG A 76 7.69 -6.18 1.91
N SER A 77 6.72 -7.08 1.98
CA SER A 77 6.11 -7.58 3.21
C SER A 77 5.65 -9.03 3.02
N THR A 78 5.20 -9.68 4.10
CA THR A 78 4.83 -11.09 4.15
C THR A 78 3.37 -11.28 4.57
N LEU A 79 2.83 -12.47 4.31
CA LEU A 79 1.50 -12.82 4.82
C LEU A 79 1.45 -12.88 6.35
N ASP A 80 2.57 -13.24 6.99
CA ASP A 80 2.69 -13.23 8.45
C ASP A 80 2.54 -11.81 9.01
N GLU A 81 3.18 -10.81 8.37
CA GLU A 81 3.00 -9.41 8.78
C GLU A 81 1.57 -8.91 8.56
N LEU A 82 0.90 -9.31 7.47
CA LEU A 82 -0.52 -9.03 7.30
C LEU A 82 -1.35 -9.68 8.42
N THR A 83 -0.98 -10.89 8.86
CA THR A 83 -1.64 -11.61 9.95
C THR A 83 -1.48 -10.87 11.26
N ASP A 84 -0.28 -10.36 11.56
CA ASP A 84 -0.01 -9.55 12.74
C ASP A 84 -0.79 -8.22 12.70
N TRP A 85 -0.79 -7.54 11.56
CA TRP A 85 -1.57 -6.32 11.38
C TRP A 85 -3.06 -6.55 11.56
N THR A 86 -3.57 -7.67 11.06
CA THR A 86 -4.98 -8.06 11.19
C THR A 86 -5.35 -8.29 12.65
N GLN A 87 -4.51 -8.98 13.42
CA GLN A 87 -4.73 -9.22 14.86
C GLN A 87 -4.69 -7.94 15.70
N GLN A 88 -3.83 -6.98 15.32
CA GLN A 88 -3.67 -5.72 16.03
C GLN A 88 -4.73 -4.67 15.64
N ALA A 89 -5.41 -4.86 14.51
CA ALA A 89 -6.34 -3.86 13.99
C ALA A 89 -7.67 -3.90 14.73
N GLU A 90 -8.19 -2.72 15.08
CA GLU A 90 -9.57 -2.60 15.56
C GLU A 90 -10.59 -2.89 14.45
N ARG A 91 -10.22 -2.60 13.19
CA ARG A 91 -11.06 -2.80 12.01
C ARG A 91 -10.23 -3.18 10.79
N VAL A 92 -10.73 -4.14 10.02
CA VAL A 92 -10.13 -4.56 8.75
C VAL A 92 -11.14 -4.35 7.63
N LEU A 93 -10.70 -3.73 6.54
CA LEU A 93 -11.51 -3.45 5.34
C LEU A 93 -10.79 -4.09 4.13
N VAL A 94 -11.54 -4.86 3.34
CA VAL A 94 -11.03 -5.54 2.12
C VAL A 94 -11.74 -4.97 0.90
N PHE A 95 -10.98 -4.75 -0.18
CA PHE A 95 -11.43 -4.14 -1.44
C PHE A 95 -10.99 -4.97 -2.64
#